data_AF-A0A0Q5W4Y1-F1
#
_entry.id   AF-A0A0Q5W4Y1-F1
#
_cell.length_a   1.000
_cell.length_b   1.000
_cell.length_c   1.000
_cell.angle_alpha   90.00
_cell.angle_beta   90.00
_cell.angle_gamma   90.00
#
_symmetry.space_group_name_H-M   'P 1'
#
loop_
_entity.id
_entity.type
_entity.pdbx_description
1 polymer ?
#
loop_
_entity_poly.entity_id
_entity_poly.type
_entity_poly.pdbx_seq_one_letter_code
_entity_poly.pdbx_strand_id
1 'polypeptide(L)'
;MEPVLALVLLMLLVAAGVVTGGVVLTRKTVRAIRASPTARRVGELGGYAGTAVAVVRAPARADRTTGVLAARVTAASVQLRREVAVATRAGAHLGDVPTVLPRLTDEAFALSRELRRLTTSTADHAAEVCAAARAHLAAVGDVTAAVRASSTLPAASGGVADDATRAAADLKAYATAYRDLVRPVSPS
;
A
#
# COMPACT_ATOMS: atom_id res chain seq x y z
N MET A 1 -29.79 -52.46 -2.53
CA MET A 1 -30.15 -51.09 -2.09
C MET A 1 -29.36 -50.66 -0.85
N GLU A 2 -29.06 -51.55 0.09
CA GLU A 2 -28.24 -51.25 1.28
C GLU A 2 -26.78 -50.79 1.04
N PRO A 3 -25.98 -51.33 0.09
CA PRO A 3 -24.59 -50.90 -0.06
C PRO A 3 -24.48 -49.48 -0.61
N VAL A 4 -25.49 -49.01 -1.35
CA VAL A 4 -25.54 -47.64 -1.89
C VAL A 4 -25.81 -46.64 -0.76
N LEU A 5 -26.72 -46.97 0.17
CA LEU A 5 -26.99 -46.16 1.35
C LEU A 5 -25.77 -46.05 2.29
N ALA A 6 -25.06 -47.16 2.50
CA ALA A 6 -23.83 -47.17 3.30
C ALA A 6 -22.73 -46.28 2.68
N LEU A 7 -22.59 -46.31 1.36
CA LEU A 7 -21.59 -45.51 0.64
C LEU A 7 -21.92 -44.01 0.65
N VAL A 8 -23.21 -43.66 0.53
CA VAL A 8 -23.69 -42.27 0.66
C VAL A 8 -23.48 -41.75 2.08
N LEU A 9 -23.76 -42.57 3.10
CA LEU A 9 -23.55 -42.20 4.50
C LEU A 9 -22.06 -41.99 4.81
N LEU A 10 -21.20 -42.87 4.29
CA LEU A 10 -19.74 -42.74 4.43
C LEU A 10 -19.22 -41.46 3.77
N MET A 11 -19.67 -41.14 2.55
CA MET A 11 -19.31 -39.88 1.88
C MET A 11 -19.77 -38.66 2.67
N LEU A 12 -20.98 -38.67 3.23
CA LEU A 12 -21.49 -37.58 4.06
C LEU A 12 -20.66 -37.40 5.34
N LEU A 13 -20.22 -38.49 5.96
CA LEU A 13 -19.44 -38.46 7.20
C LEU A 13 -18.00 -37.98 6.94
N VAL A 14 -17.40 -38.38 5.81
CA VAL A 14 -16.10 -37.85 5.36
C VAL A 14 -16.22 -36.37 5.01
N ALA A 15 -17.27 -35.96 4.29
CA ALA A 15 -17.52 -34.55 3.98
C ALA A 15 -17.71 -33.71 5.25
N ALA A 16 -18.51 -34.20 6.21
CA ALA A 16 -18.71 -33.53 7.49
C ALA A 16 -17.42 -33.46 8.32
N GLY A 17 -16.60 -34.52 8.32
CA GLY A 17 -15.31 -34.57 9.01
C GLY A 17 -14.27 -33.62 8.41
N VAL A 18 -14.21 -33.51 7.08
CA VAL A 18 -13.33 -32.57 6.38
C VAL A 18 -13.75 -31.12 6.65
N VAL A 19 -15.06 -30.84 6.67
CA VAL A 19 -15.59 -29.49 6.96
C VAL A 19 -15.33 -29.11 8.42
N THR A 20 -15.58 -29.99 9.38
CA THR A 20 -15.33 -29.71 10.81
C THR A 20 -13.84 -29.63 11.13
N GLY A 21 -13.01 -30.51 10.55
CA GLY A 21 -11.55 -30.46 10.67
C GLY A 21 -10.95 -29.16 10.13
N GLY A 22 -11.40 -28.71 8.95
CA GLY A 22 -10.97 -27.43 8.36
C GLY A 22 -11.34 -26.21 9.19
N VAL A 23 -12.52 -26.21 9.82
CA VAL A 23 -12.99 -25.08 10.66
C VAL A 23 -12.22 -24.99 11.99
N VAL A 24 -11.80 -26.11 12.57
CA VAL A 24 -11.02 -26.10 13.82
C VAL A 24 -9.57 -25.71 13.56
N LEU A 25 -8.97 -26.20 12.46
CA LEU A 25 -7.60 -25.86 12.09
C LEU A 25 -7.44 -24.37 11.75
N THR A 26 -8.44 -23.78 11.08
CA THR A 26 -8.48 -22.35 10.78
C THR A 26 -8.70 -21.50 12.03
N ARG A 27 -9.54 -21.93 12.99
CA ARG A 27 -9.72 -21.19 14.26
C ARG A 27 -8.47 -21.14 15.13
N LYS A 28 -7.71 -22.25 15.20
CA LYS A 28 -6.51 -22.33 16.05
C LYS A 28 -5.34 -21.54 15.46
N THR A 29 -5.18 -21.58 14.13
CA THR A 29 -4.16 -20.77 13.42
C THR A 29 -4.49 -19.28 13.45
N VAL A 30 -5.77 -18.88 13.31
CA VAL A 30 -6.19 -17.48 13.43
C VAL A 30 -5.92 -16.90 14.83
N ARG A 31 -6.01 -17.71 15.90
CA ARG A 31 -5.64 -17.27 17.26
C ARG A 31 -4.13 -17.08 17.43
N ALA A 32 -3.31 -17.98 16.89
CA ALA A 32 -1.85 -17.85 16.96
C ALA A 32 -1.33 -16.66 16.13
N ILE A 33 -1.95 -16.41 14.98
CA ILE A 33 -1.60 -15.32 14.08
C ILE A 33 -2.04 -13.95 14.66
N ARG A 34 -3.14 -13.89 15.43
CA ARG A 34 -3.59 -12.66 16.13
C ARG A 34 -2.64 -12.12 17.19
N ALA A 35 -1.67 -12.92 17.67
CA ALA A 35 -0.65 -12.48 18.62
C ALA A 35 0.50 -11.71 17.95
N SER A 36 0.57 -11.72 16.61
CA SER A 36 1.60 -11.00 15.85
C SER A 36 1.08 -9.63 15.40
N PRO A 37 1.83 -8.53 15.68
CA PRO A 37 1.45 -7.18 15.26
C PRO A 37 1.37 -7.02 13.73
N THR A 38 2.01 -7.92 12.97
CA THR A 38 1.99 -7.93 11.51
C THR A 38 0.71 -8.50 10.92
N ALA A 39 -0.02 -9.35 11.65
CA ALA A 39 -1.21 -10.01 11.13
C ALA A 39 -2.52 -9.23 11.29
N ARG A 40 -2.55 -8.21 12.17
CA ARG A 40 -3.65 -7.23 12.19
C ARG A 40 -3.85 -6.57 10.82
N ARG A 41 -2.77 -6.39 10.05
CA ARG A 41 -2.82 -5.80 8.70
C ARG A 41 -3.39 -6.74 7.62
N VAL A 42 -3.40 -8.05 7.84
CA VAL A 42 -3.86 -9.03 6.84
C VAL A 42 -5.31 -9.46 7.09
N GLY A 43 -5.75 -9.52 8.36
CA GLY A 43 -7.15 -9.78 8.69
C GLY A 43 -8.13 -8.71 8.17
N GLU A 44 -7.65 -7.49 7.93
CA GLU A 44 -8.44 -6.40 7.34
C GLU A 44 -8.66 -6.55 5.82
N LEU A 45 -7.93 -7.46 5.15
CA LEU A 45 -8.21 -7.81 3.76
C LEU A 45 -9.45 -8.72 3.59
N GLY A 46 -9.85 -9.43 4.65
CA GLY A 46 -11.10 -10.21 4.66
C GLY A 46 -12.38 -9.36 4.79
N GLY A 47 -12.25 -8.10 5.22
CA GLY A 47 -13.36 -7.15 5.28
C GLY A 47 -13.86 -6.69 3.90
N TYR A 48 -13.07 -6.86 2.85
CA TYR A 48 -13.40 -6.33 1.51
C TYR A 48 -14.54 -7.09 0.81
N ALA A 49 -14.75 -8.38 1.08
CA ALA A 49 -15.89 -9.12 0.49
C ALA A 49 -17.25 -8.75 1.12
N GLY A 50 -17.26 -8.36 2.40
CA GLY A 50 -18.49 -7.90 3.09
C GLY A 50 -18.96 -6.51 2.64
N THR A 51 -18.03 -5.67 2.16
CA THR A 51 -18.33 -4.27 1.81
C THR A 51 -19.10 -4.09 0.51
N ALA A 52 -18.95 -4.99 -0.46
CA ALA A 52 -19.77 -4.95 -1.69
C ALA A 52 -21.24 -5.30 -1.42
N VAL A 53 -21.51 -6.17 -0.43
CA VAL A 53 -22.87 -6.63 -0.09
C VAL A 53 -23.57 -5.67 0.87
N ALA A 54 -22.85 -5.04 1.80
CA ALA A 54 -23.45 -4.12 2.77
C ALA A 54 -23.98 -2.82 2.14
N VAL A 55 -23.35 -2.31 1.08
CA VAL A 55 -23.78 -1.09 0.38
C VAL A 55 -25.10 -1.28 -0.38
N VAL A 56 -25.41 -2.51 -0.78
CA VAL A 56 -26.64 -2.83 -1.53
C VAL A 56 -27.87 -2.96 -0.62
N ARG A 57 -27.70 -3.24 0.68
CA ARG A 57 -28.81 -3.74 1.51
C ARG A 57 -29.41 -2.77 2.56
N ALA A 58 -28.96 -1.52 2.67
CA ALA A 58 -29.55 -0.57 3.63
C ALA A 58 -29.56 0.89 3.11
N PRO A 59 -30.73 1.43 2.69
CA PRO A 59 -30.85 2.79 2.20
C PRO A 59 -31.49 3.72 3.25
N ALA A 60 -30.68 4.34 4.11
CA ALA A 60 -31.06 5.54 4.86
C ALA A 60 -30.26 6.74 4.31
N ARG A 61 -30.97 7.78 3.89
CA ARG A 61 -30.61 8.67 2.77
C ARG A 61 -29.69 9.86 3.08
N ALA A 62 -29.18 10.01 4.31
CA ALA A 62 -28.31 11.14 4.69
C ALA A 62 -26.80 10.79 4.74
N ASP A 63 -26.44 9.54 5.04
CA ASP A 63 -25.04 9.11 5.33
C ASP A 63 -24.33 8.37 4.18
N ARG A 64 -24.91 8.34 2.98
CA ARG A 64 -24.26 7.70 1.82
C ARG A 64 -23.00 8.45 1.37
N THR A 65 -22.96 9.76 1.53
CA THR A 65 -21.85 10.60 1.03
C THR A 65 -20.57 10.37 1.83
N THR A 66 -20.66 10.22 3.15
CA THR A 66 -19.54 9.92 4.06
C THR A 66 -19.01 8.50 3.84
N GLY A 67 -19.89 7.52 3.70
CA GLY A 67 -19.53 6.14 3.37
C GLY A 67 -18.83 6.01 2.00
N VAL A 68 -19.34 6.70 0.98
CA VAL A 68 -18.71 6.77 -0.36
C VAL A 68 -17.36 7.47 -0.28
N LEU A 69 -17.24 8.54 0.51
CA LEU A 69 -15.97 9.27 0.69
C LEU A 69 -14.91 8.39 1.36
N ALA A 70 -15.29 7.60 2.38
CA ALA A 70 -14.39 6.64 3.03
C ALA A 70 -13.90 5.57 2.04
N ALA A 71 -14.80 5.05 1.20
CA ALA A 71 -14.45 4.09 0.16
C ALA A 71 -13.49 4.70 -0.87
N ARG A 72 -13.73 5.96 -1.28
CA ARG A 72 -12.84 6.70 -2.19
C ARG A 72 -11.45 6.92 -1.63
N VAL A 73 -11.34 7.35 -0.36
CA VAL A 73 -10.04 7.53 0.32
C VAL A 73 -9.28 6.21 0.33
N THR A 74 -9.93 5.12 0.73
CA THR A 74 -9.30 3.79 0.74
C THR A 74 -8.85 3.36 -0.67
N ALA A 75 -9.70 3.53 -1.69
CA ALA A 75 -9.38 3.18 -3.07
C ALA A 75 -8.19 3.99 -3.62
N ALA A 76 -8.16 5.30 -3.36
CA ALA A 76 -7.08 6.19 -3.77
C ALA A 76 -5.73 5.77 -3.16
N SER A 77 -5.71 5.44 -1.87
CA SER A 77 -4.47 4.97 -1.21
C SER A 77 -4.00 3.62 -1.77
N VAL A 78 -4.91 2.69 -2.07
CA VAL A 78 -4.56 1.42 -2.73
C VAL A 78 -4.00 1.66 -4.12
N GLN A 79 -4.60 2.55 -4.89
CA GLN A 79 -4.12 2.91 -6.22
C GLN A 79 -2.73 3.53 -6.16
N LEU A 80 -2.51 4.52 -5.29
CA LEU A 80 -1.18 5.14 -5.10
C LEU A 80 -0.12 4.08 -4.74
N ARG A 81 -0.42 3.15 -3.82
CA ARG A 81 0.51 2.06 -3.46
C ARG A 81 0.84 1.17 -4.66
N ARG A 82 -0.14 0.88 -5.52
CA ARG A 82 0.09 0.08 -6.74
C ARG A 82 0.98 0.83 -7.72
N GLU A 83 0.70 2.11 -7.97
CA GLU A 83 1.48 2.95 -8.89
C GLU A 83 2.93 3.11 -8.42
N VAL A 84 3.14 3.38 -7.13
CA VAL A 84 4.49 3.42 -6.54
C VAL A 84 5.18 2.07 -6.68
N ALA A 85 4.49 0.95 -6.40
CA ALA A 85 5.10 -0.37 -6.56
C ALA A 85 5.48 -0.69 -8.01
N VAL A 86 4.66 -0.29 -8.98
CA VAL A 86 4.96 -0.44 -10.41
C VAL A 86 6.16 0.42 -10.79
N ALA A 87 6.17 1.70 -10.41
CA ALA A 87 7.25 2.62 -10.74
C ALA A 87 8.58 2.22 -10.07
N THR A 88 8.56 1.77 -8.81
CA THR A 88 9.75 1.24 -8.13
C THR A 88 10.31 0.00 -8.84
N ARG A 89 9.45 -0.94 -9.29
CA ARG A 89 9.90 -2.12 -10.06
C ARG A 89 10.47 -1.74 -11.42
N ALA A 90 9.98 -0.66 -12.02
CA ALA A 90 10.52 -0.11 -13.26
C ALA A 90 11.83 0.70 -13.05
N GLY A 91 12.31 0.84 -11.81
CA GLY A 91 13.52 1.62 -11.50
C GLY A 91 13.33 3.13 -11.60
N ALA A 92 12.08 3.63 -11.56
CA ALA A 92 11.82 5.06 -11.62
C ALA A 92 12.35 5.79 -10.38
N HIS A 93 12.90 6.99 -10.57
CA HIS A 93 13.29 7.85 -9.46
C HIS A 93 12.06 8.56 -8.88
N LEU A 94 11.64 8.14 -7.69
CA LEU A 94 10.44 8.64 -7.01
C LEU A 94 10.75 9.64 -5.89
N GLY A 95 12.01 10.05 -5.71
CA GLY A 95 12.44 10.91 -4.61
C GLY A 95 12.00 10.34 -3.25
N ASP A 96 11.36 11.19 -2.43
CA ASP A 96 10.90 10.84 -1.08
C ASP A 96 9.54 10.11 -1.05
N VAL A 97 8.88 9.90 -2.19
CA VAL A 97 7.54 9.30 -2.26
C VAL A 97 7.45 7.95 -1.54
N PRO A 98 8.40 7.00 -1.70
CA PRO A 98 8.36 5.74 -0.97
C PRO A 98 8.46 5.90 0.55
N THR A 99 9.16 6.93 1.02
CA THR A 99 9.36 7.24 2.43
C THR A 99 8.12 7.87 3.07
N VAL A 100 7.38 8.71 2.33
CA VAL A 100 6.14 9.36 2.82
C VAL A 100 4.89 8.49 2.64
N LEU A 101 4.94 7.47 1.77
CA LEU A 101 3.81 6.59 1.48
C LEU A 101 3.19 5.93 2.72
N PRO A 102 3.95 5.41 3.71
CA PRO A 102 3.36 4.86 4.93
C PRO A 102 2.53 5.89 5.71
N ARG A 103 3.03 7.12 5.83
CA ARG A 103 2.32 8.20 6.55
C ARG A 103 1.01 8.56 5.86
N LEU A 104 1.02 8.68 4.54
CA LEU A 104 -0.20 8.92 3.75
C LEU A 104 -1.22 7.79 3.91
N THR A 105 -0.76 6.53 4.00
CA THR A 105 -1.66 5.39 4.20
C THR A 105 -2.26 5.34 5.60
N ASP A 106 -1.48 5.73 6.62
CA ASP A 106 -1.96 5.82 8.01
C ASP A 106 -3.01 6.93 8.15
N GLU A 107 -2.77 8.08 7.51
CA GLU A 107 -3.72 9.19 7.47
C GLU A 107 -5.02 8.79 6.74
N ALA A 108 -4.92 8.13 5.58
CA ALA A 108 -6.07 7.61 4.85
C ALA A 108 -6.90 6.63 5.69
N PHE A 109 -6.24 5.77 6.48
CA PHE A 109 -6.90 4.84 7.38
C PHE A 109 -7.60 5.56 8.53
N ALA A 110 -6.94 6.56 9.13
CA ALA A 110 -7.52 7.39 10.18
C ALA A 110 -8.78 8.12 9.69
N LEU A 111 -8.69 8.78 8.52
CA LEU A 111 -9.81 9.47 7.88
C LEU A 111 -10.94 8.51 7.50
N SER A 112 -10.63 7.36 6.92
CA SER A 112 -11.63 6.35 6.56
C SER A 112 -12.35 5.79 7.79
N ARG A 113 -11.63 5.58 8.90
CA ARG A 113 -12.21 5.14 10.16
C ARG A 113 -13.14 6.21 10.74
N GLU A 114 -12.73 7.46 10.71
CA GLU A 114 -13.53 8.57 11.24
C GLU A 114 -14.79 8.79 10.39
N LEU A 115 -14.67 8.80 9.06
CA LEU A 115 -15.82 8.86 8.15
C LEU A 115 -16.82 7.71 8.37
N ARG A 116 -16.34 6.49 8.67
CA ARG A 116 -17.22 5.36 9.03
C ARG A 116 -17.92 5.57 10.37
N ARG A 117 -17.26 6.18 11.35
CA ARG A 117 -17.92 6.53 12.63
C ARG A 117 -19.06 7.53 12.41
N LEU A 118 -18.81 8.53 11.56
CA LEU A 118 -19.80 9.53 11.17
C LEU A 118 -21.03 8.91 10.47
N THR A 119 -20.89 7.80 9.72
CA THR A 119 -22.07 7.12 9.14
C THR A 119 -23.02 6.49 10.16
N THR A 120 -22.61 6.40 11.42
CA THR A 120 -23.41 5.83 12.52
C THR A 120 -23.76 6.85 13.60
N SER A 121 -23.30 8.09 13.49
CA SER A 121 -23.42 9.12 14.51
C SER A 121 -23.54 10.51 13.87
N THR A 122 -24.59 11.25 14.25
CA THR A 122 -24.72 12.67 13.94
C THR A 122 -23.73 13.45 14.81
N ALA A 123 -22.52 13.68 14.30
CA ALA A 123 -21.49 14.46 14.98
C ALA A 123 -21.32 15.83 14.32
N ASP A 124 -21.14 16.87 15.15
CA ASP A 124 -21.02 18.27 14.69
C ASP A 124 -19.79 18.52 13.79
N HIS A 125 -18.78 17.65 13.87
CA HIS A 125 -17.53 17.78 13.12
C HIS A 125 -17.55 17.08 11.75
N ALA A 126 -18.72 16.59 11.30
CA ALA A 126 -18.82 15.83 10.04
C ALA A 126 -18.34 16.63 8.82
N ALA A 127 -18.60 17.95 8.80
CA ALA A 127 -18.19 18.83 7.72
C ALA A 127 -16.65 18.96 7.61
N GLU A 128 -15.97 19.09 8.75
CA GLU A 128 -14.51 19.22 8.84
C GLU A 128 -13.82 17.93 8.38
N VAL A 129 -14.29 16.78 8.85
CA VAL A 129 -13.75 15.47 8.45
C VAL A 129 -13.97 15.23 6.95
N CYS A 130 -15.13 15.63 6.40
CA CYS A 130 -15.37 15.56 4.96
C CYS A 130 -14.45 16.50 4.17
N ALA A 131 -14.18 17.71 4.67
CA ALA A 131 -13.25 18.65 4.03
C ALA A 131 -11.82 18.11 4.03
N ALA A 132 -11.35 17.60 5.18
CA ALA A 132 -10.04 16.96 5.31
C ALA A 132 -9.89 15.77 4.37
N ALA A 133 -10.92 14.91 4.26
CA ALA A 133 -10.90 13.78 3.34
C ALA A 133 -10.85 14.19 1.85
N ARG A 134 -11.52 15.29 1.47
CA ARG A 134 -11.41 15.84 0.11
C ARG A 134 -10.02 16.41 -0.17
N ALA A 135 -9.45 17.13 0.79
CA ALA A 135 -8.08 17.66 0.68
C ALA A 135 -7.06 16.52 0.55
N HIS A 136 -7.21 15.47 1.36
CA HIS A 136 -6.37 14.27 1.27
C HIS A 136 -6.50 13.58 -0.10
N LEU A 137 -7.72 13.45 -0.64
CA LEU A 137 -7.94 12.90 -1.99
C LEU A 137 -7.27 13.74 -3.08
N ALA A 138 -7.30 15.07 -2.98
CA ALA A 138 -6.60 15.95 -3.92
C ALA A 138 -5.09 15.73 -3.83
N ALA A 139 -4.51 15.75 -2.63
CA ALA A 139 -3.08 15.52 -2.43
C ALA A 139 -2.63 14.13 -2.93
N VAL A 140 -3.38 13.07 -2.64
CA VAL A 140 -3.10 11.72 -3.17
C VAL A 140 -3.20 11.69 -4.70
N GLY A 141 -4.16 12.44 -5.28
CA GLY A 141 -4.28 12.62 -6.72
C GLY A 141 -3.03 13.24 -7.34
N ASP A 142 -2.54 14.33 -6.76
CA ASP A 142 -1.34 15.05 -7.22
C ASP A 142 -0.09 14.16 -7.12
N VAL A 143 0.09 13.47 -5.98
CA VAL A 143 1.21 12.52 -5.82
C VAL A 143 1.10 11.37 -6.82
N THR A 144 -0.09 10.84 -7.05
CA THR A 144 -0.29 9.76 -8.04
C THR A 144 0.02 10.24 -9.45
N ALA A 145 -0.38 11.46 -9.81
CA ALA A 145 -0.05 12.07 -11.09
C ALA A 145 1.46 12.29 -11.24
N ALA A 146 2.13 12.77 -10.19
CA ALA A 146 3.58 12.94 -10.16
C ALA A 146 4.31 11.60 -10.31
N VAL A 147 3.89 10.54 -9.60
CA VAL A 147 4.46 9.19 -9.75
C VAL A 147 4.30 8.67 -11.17
N ARG A 148 3.13 8.88 -11.79
CA ARG A 148 2.92 8.49 -13.20
C ARG A 148 3.81 9.28 -14.14
N ALA A 149 3.90 10.60 -13.97
CA ALA A 149 4.81 11.43 -14.77
C ALA A 149 6.26 10.96 -14.64
N SER A 150 6.73 10.71 -13.41
CA SER A 150 8.07 10.17 -13.16
C SER A 150 8.29 8.79 -13.77
N SER A 151 7.27 7.93 -13.80
CA SER A 151 7.36 6.61 -14.43
C SER A 151 7.39 6.65 -15.96
N THR A 152 6.87 7.72 -16.57
CA THR A 152 6.92 7.93 -18.02
C THR A 152 8.20 8.58 -18.50
N LEU A 153 8.97 9.19 -17.60
CA LEU A 153 10.29 9.70 -17.95
C LEU A 153 11.19 8.53 -18.33
N PRO A 154 11.98 8.64 -19.42
CA PRO A 154 13.02 7.66 -19.70
C PRO A 154 13.86 7.52 -18.44
N ALA A 155 14.10 6.27 -18.00
CA ALA A 155 15.07 6.02 -16.93
C ALA A 155 16.33 6.80 -17.30
N ALA A 156 16.79 7.70 -16.42
CA ALA A 156 17.93 8.57 -16.69
C ALA A 156 19.05 7.68 -17.20
N SER A 157 19.25 7.68 -18.52
CA SER A 157 20.23 6.84 -19.18
C SER A 157 21.54 7.21 -18.53
N GLY A 158 22.28 6.22 -18.01
CA GLY A 158 23.45 6.40 -17.14
C GLY A 158 24.45 7.48 -17.58
N GLY A 159 24.43 7.92 -18.85
CA GLY A 159 25.12 9.07 -19.42
C GLY A 159 25.49 10.18 -18.44
N VAL A 160 24.56 10.94 -17.86
CA VAL A 160 24.95 12.12 -17.04
C VAL A 160 25.66 11.73 -15.74
N ALA A 161 25.23 10.64 -15.09
CA ALA A 161 25.87 10.18 -13.85
C ALA A 161 27.22 9.50 -14.12
N ASP A 162 27.31 8.74 -15.21
CA ASP A 162 28.54 8.09 -15.70
C ASP A 162 29.54 9.14 -16.19
N ASP A 163 29.08 10.18 -16.88
CA ASP A 163 29.89 11.31 -17.36
C ASP A 163 30.37 12.17 -16.19
N ALA A 164 29.53 12.42 -15.18
CA ALA A 164 29.96 13.09 -13.95
C ALA A 164 30.99 12.24 -13.17
N THR A 165 30.81 10.93 -13.11
CA THR A 165 31.75 10.01 -12.47
C THR A 165 33.07 9.97 -13.22
N ARG A 166 33.04 9.96 -14.56
CA ARG A 166 34.23 10.04 -15.42
C ARG A 166 34.95 11.38 -15.25
N ALA A 167 34.24 12.50 -15.29
CA ALA A 167 34.80 13.83 -15.07
C ALA A 167 35.44 13.97 -13.68
N ALA A 168 34.81 13.40 -12.64
CA ALA A 168 35.39 13.39 -11.30
C ALA A 168 36.67 12.54 -11.21
N ALA A 169 36.71 11.40 -11.92
CA ALA A 169 37.90 10.57 -12.02
C ALA A 169 39.05 11.29 -12.74
N ASP A 170 38.74 11.97 -13.86
CA ASP A 170 39.71 12.75 -14.64
C ASP A 170 40.28 13.92 -13.83
N LEU A 171 39.43 14.65 -13.10
CA LEU A 171 39.86 15.74 -12.23
C LEU A 171 40.77 15.23 -11.10
N LYS A 172 40.48 14.06 -10.54
CA LYS A 172 41.31 13.42 -9.51
C LYS A 172 42.67 12.97 -10.08
N ALA A 173 42.69 12.43 -11.29
CA ALA A 173 43.93 12.07 -11.98
C ALA A 173 44.79 13.31 -12.25
N TYR A 174 44.18 14.39 -12.76
CA TYR A 174 44.85 15.67 -12.97
C TYR A 174 45.43 16.25 -11.67
N ALA A 175 44.63 16.30 -10.60
CA ALA A 175 45.07 16.82 -9.31
C ALA A 175 46.21 15.99 -8.67
N THR A 176 46.29 14.70 -9.00
CA THR A 176 47.38 13.81 -8.56
C THR A 176 48.64 14.09 -9.37
N ALA A 177 48.54 14.15 -10.70
CA ALA A 177 49.66 14.49 -11.58
C ALA A 177 50.24 15.89 -11.28
N TYR A 178 49.38 16.87 -11.02
CA TYR A 178 49.81 18.21 -10.60
C TYR A 178 50.57 18.17 -9.27
N ARG A 179 50.10 17.40 -8.29
CA ARG A 179 50.80 17.24 -7.00
C ARG A 179 52.17 16.61 -7.16
N ASP A 180 52.33 15.64 -8.06
CA ASP A 180 53.62 15.00 -8.33
C ASP A 180 54.61 15.97 -9.00
N LEU A 181 54.14 16.82 -9.92
CA LEU A 181 54.96 17.83 -10.59
C LEU A 181 55.43 18.95 -9.65
N VAL A 182 54.58 19.37 -8.73
CA VAL A 182 54.87 20.48 -7.79
C VAL A 182 55.61 19.98 -6.55
N ARG A 183 55.79 18.67 -6.39
CA ARG A 183 56.50 18.11 -5.24
C ARG A 183 57.97 18.53 -5.30
N PRO A 184 58.49 19.24 -4.29
CA PRO A 184 59.88 19.65 -4.28
C PRO A 184 60.78 18.42 -4.25
N VAL A 185 61.70 18.33 -5.22
CA VAL A 185 62.76 17.33 -5.22
C VAL A 185 63.72 17.71 -4.09
N SER A 186 63.62 17.01 -2.95
CA SER A 186 64.60 17.18 -1.88
C SER A 186 65.96 16.68 -2.39
N PRO A 187 66.98 17.56 -2.48
CA PRO A 187 68.33 17.11 -2.80
C PRO A 187 68.86 16.31 -1.61
N SER A 188 69.24 15.06 -1.88
CA SER A 188 70.00 14.19 -0.98
C SER A 188 71.44 14.67 -0.84
#